data_AF-A0A5C7YER4-F1
#
_entry.id   AF-A0A5C7YER4-F1
#
_cell.length_a   1.000
_cell.length_b   1.000
_cell.length_c   1.000
_cell.angle_alpha   90.00
_cell.angle_beta   90.00
_cell.angle_gamma   90.00
#
_symmetry.space_group_name_H-M   'P 1'
#
loop_
_entity.id
_entity.type
_entity.pdbx_description
1 polymer ?
#
loop_
_entity_poly.entity_id
_entity_poly.type
_entity_poly.pdbx_seq_one_letter_code
_entity_poly.pdbx_strand_id
1 'polypeptide(L)' 'MTQVDRRLTTPEAAEWLGMKRRTLEHWRGKGKGPRYLKVGAKVQYRISDLEMFLREVETSDSRTADR' A
#
# COMPACT_ATOMS: atom_id res chain seq x y z
N MET A 1 14.13 -12.74 18.67
CA MET A 1 13.44 -13.36 17.52
C MET A 1 13.12 -12.25 16.54
N THR A 2 13.96 -12.06 15.51
CA THR A 2 13.78 -10.97 14.53
C THR A 2 12.66 -11.38 13.58
N GLN A 3 11.46 -10.86 13.82
CA GLN A 3 10.33 -11.06 12.92
C GLN A 3 10.72 -10.58 11.52
N VAL A 4 10.70 -11.50 10.56
CA VAL A 4 10.87 -11.18 9.15
C VAL A 4 9.60 -10.46 8.72
N ASP A 5 9.55 -9.16 8.99
CA ASP A 5 8.49 -8.29 8.49
C ASP A 5 8.58 -8.35 6.95
N ARG A 6 7.68 -9.15 6.36
CA ARG A 6 7.68 -9.43 4.93
C ARG A 6 7.42 -8.11 4.22
N ARG A 7 8.36 -7.77 3.34
CA ARG A 7 8.33 -6.56 2.56
C ARG A 7 7.80 -6.92 1.19
N LEU A 8 6.66 -6.38 0.85
CA LEU A 8 5.99 -6.60 -0.43
C LEU A 8 6.40 -5.50 -1.40
N THR A 9 6.67 -5.85 -2.64
CA THR A 9 6.87 -4.85 -3.69
C THR A 9 5.54 -4.18 -4.08
N THR A 10 5.57 -3.12 -4.88
CA THR A 10 4.33 -2.48 -5.38
C THR A 10 3.34 -3.46 -6.02
N PRO A 11 3.73 -4.40 -6.91
CA PRO A 11 2.81 -5.40 -7.44
C PRO A 11 2.27 -6.33 -6.35
N GLU A 12 3.12 -6.83 -5.47
CA GLU A 12 2.70 -7.76 -4.41
C GLU A 12 1.77 -7.10 -3.39
N ALA A 13 2.01 -5.84 -3.03
CA ALA A 13 1.12 -5.08 -2.15
C ALA A 13 -0.25 -4.88 -2.81
N ALA A 14 -0.28 -4.69 -4.13
CA ALA A 14 -1.53 -4.60 -4.88
C ALA A 14 -2.31 -5.91 -4.82
N GLU A 15 -1.64 -7.04 -5.09
CA GLU A 15 -2.25 -8.36 -5.00
C GLU A 15 -2.71 -8.69 -3.58
N TRP A 16 -1.92 -8.32 -2.57
CA TRP A 16 -2.25 -8.56 -1.16
C TRP A 16 -3.46 -7.74 -0.70
N LEU A 17 -3.58 -6.49 -1.16
CA LEU A 17 -4.76 -5.64 -0.94
C LEU A 17 -5.96 -6.03 -1.82
N GLY A 18 -5.79 -6.91 -2.81
CA GLY A 18 -6.79 -7.16 -3.86
C GLY A 18 -7.04 -5.94 -4.76
N MET A 19 -6.13 -4.98 -4.78
CA MET A 19 -6.22 -3.71 -5.51
C MET A 19 -5.44 -3.78 -6.82
N LYS A 20 -5.82 -2.93 -7.79
CA LYS A 20 -5.05 -2.79 -9.03
C LYS A 20 -3.78 -1.96 -8.76
N ARG A 21 -2.66 -2.32 -9.43
CA ARG A 21 -1.42 -1.51 -9.43
C ARG A 21 -1.66 -0.04 -9.75
N ARG A 22 -2.58 0.24 -10.69
CA ARG A 22 -3.02 1.58 -11.04
C ARG A 22 -3.60 2.36 -9.85
N THR A 23 -4.30 1.70 -8.94
CA THR A 23 -4.82 2.32 -7.70
C THR A 23 -3.67 2.77 -6.82
N LEU A 24 -2.64 1.94 -6.62
CA LEU A 24 -1.44 2.31 -5.88
C LEU A 24 -0.66 3.45 -6.54
N GLU A 25 -0.61 3.49 -7.88
CA GLU A 25 0.00 4.59 -8.62
C GLU A 25 -0.80 5.90 -8.44
N HIS A 26 -2.13 5.83 -8.48
CA HIS A 26 -3.00 6.99 -8.26
C HIS A 26 -2.86 7.53 -6.82
N TRP A 27 -2.76 6.62 -5.85
CA TRP A 27 -2.49 6.90 -4.44
C TRP A 27 -1.15 7.61 -4.22
N ARG A 28 -0.10 7.22 -4.95
CA ARG A 28 1.17 7.97 -4.94
C ARG A 28 0.98 9.42 -5.40
N GLY A 29 0.20 9.64 -6.45
CA GLY A 29 -0.06 10.99 -6.96
C GLY A 29 -0.85 11.87 -5.99
N LYS A 30 -1.78 11.26 -5.23
CA LYS A 30 -2.57 11.95 -4.21
C LYS A 30 -1.85 12.12 -2.87
N GLY A 31 -0.66 11.56 -2.69
CA GLY A 31 0.02 11.50 -1.40
C GLY A 31 -0.75 10.71 -0.33
N LYS A 32 -1.71 9.88 -0.76
CA LYS A 32 -2.59 9.08 0.09
C LYS A 32 -2.29 7.62 -0.20
N GLY A 33 -1.78 6.85 0.76
CA GLY A 33 -1.37 5.47 0.50
C GLY A 33 -0.62 4.83 1.67
N PRO A 34 -0.45 3.51 1.66
CA PRO A 34 0.28 2.82 2.71
C PRO A 34 1.74 3.28 2.74
N ARG A 35 2.33 3.31 3.94
CA ARG A 35 3.73 3.72 4.08
C ARG A 35 4.61 2.82 3.23
N TYR A 36 5.42 3.47 2.40
CA TYR A 36 6.38 2.81 1.55
C TYR A 36 7.79 3.07 2.05
N LEU A 37 8.60 2.02 2.07
CA LEU A 37 10.05 2.11 2.22
C LEU A 37 10.69 2.15 0.83
N LYS A 38 11.41 3.23 0.57
CA LYS A 38 12.32 3.29 -0.56
C LYS A 38 13.64 2.63 -0.15
N VAL A 39 13.90 1.44 -0.67
CA VAL A 39 15.16 0.70 -0.47
C VAL A 39 15.95 0.79 -1.77
N GLY A 40 16.85 1.77 -1.85
CA GLY A 40 17.61 2.08 -3.06
C GLY A 40 16.69 2.50 -4.21
N ALA A 41 16.69 1.71 -5.29
CA ALA A 41 15.82 1.91 -6.45
C ALA A 41 14.45 1.23 -6.33
N LYS A 42 14.23 0.38 -5.33
CA LYS A 42 12.99 -0.40 -5.17
C LYS A 42 12.11 0.19 -4.09
N VAL A 43 10.80 0.26 -4.37
CA VAL A 43 9.78 0.64 -3.40
C VAL A 43 9.15 -0.62 -2.84
N GLN A 44 9.24 -0.77 -1.52
CA GLN A 44 8.69 -1.88 -0.76
C GLN A 44 7.69 -1.36 0.27
N TYR A 45 6.71 -2.18 0.59
CA TYR A 45 5.67 -1.94 1.58
C TYR A 45 5.80 -3.01 2.66
N ARG A 46 5.65 -2.64 3.92
CA ARG A 46 5.56 -3.63 5.00
C ARG A 46 4.13 -4.08 5.14
N ILE A 47 3.91 -5.37 5.42
CA ILE A 47 2.56 -5.87 5.70
C ILE A 47 1.93 -5.09 6.86
N SER A 48 2.68 -4.84 7.93
CA SER A 48 2.22 -4.06 9.08
C SER A 48 1.70 -2.65 8.70
N ASP A 49 2.38 -1.99 7.76
CA ASP A 49 1.96 -0.67 7.25
C ASP A 49 0.74 -0.77 6.33
N LEU A 50 0.62 -1.85 5.53
CA LEU A 50 -0.56 -2.12 4.70
C LEU A 50 -1.80 -2.38 5.58
N GLU A 51 -1.66 -3.12 6.67
CA GLU A 51 -2.72 -3.42 7.64
C GLU A 51 -3.19 -2.16 8.40
N MET A 52 -2.24 -1.33 8.85
CA MET A 52 -2.56 -0.04 9.45
C MET A 52 -3.31 0.86 8.47
N PHE A 53 -2.83 0.91 7.23
CA PHE A 53 -3.46 1.70 6.19
C PHE A 53 -4.88 1.17 5.89
N LEU A 54 -5.08 -0.13 5.76
CA LEU A 54 -6.42 -0.72 5.58
C LEU A 54 -7.40 -0.29 6.67
N ARG A 55 -6.99 -0.31 7.94
CA ARG A 55 -7.83 0.17 9.05
C ARG A 55 -8.15 1.65 8.96
N GLU A 56 -7.20 2.48 8.56
CA GLU A 56 -7.42 3.92 8.40
C GLU A 56 -8.32 4.22 7.18
N VAL A 57 -8.18 3.45 6.11
CA VAL A 57 -8.85 3.69 4.82
C VAL A 57 -10.25 3.10 4.80
N GLU A 58 -10.51 2.01 5.52
CA GLU A 58 -11.87 1.50 5.76
C GLU A 58 -12.76 2.57 6.41
N THR A 59 -12.18 3.44 7.26
CA THR A 59 -12.92 4.57 7.84
C THR A 59 -12.98 5.81 6.92
N SER A 60 -12.16 5.90 5.87
CA SER A 60 -11.91 7.13 5.11
C SER A 60 -12.23 7.09 3.61
N ASP A 61 -12.28 5.91 2.96
CA ASP A 61 -12.51 5.82 1.51
C ASP A 61 -13.96 5.43 1.19
N SER A 62 -14.83 6.43 1.31
CA SER A 62 -16.17 6.38 0.71
C SER A 62 -16.19 7.00 -0.70
N ARG A 63 -15.04 7.36 -1.30
CA ARG A 63 -15.00 8.10 -2.58
C ARG A 63 -13.73 7.88 -3.41
N THR A 64 -13.48 6.65 -3.86
CA THR A 64 -12.70 6.45 -5.09
C THR A 64 -13.46 5.53 -6.05
N ALA A 65 -14.70 5.91 -6.35
CA ALA A 65 -15.34 5.60 -7.61
C ALA A 65 -14.95 6.72 -8.59
N ASP A 66 -14.01 6.47 -9.48
CA ASP A 66 -13.87 7.28 -10.68
C ASP A 66 -13.65 6.38 -11.89
N ARG A 67 -14.77 6.22 -12.61
CA ARG A 67 -14.96 6.05 -14.05
C ARG A 67 -14.59 4.73 -14.74
#